data_AF-A0A955D370-F1
#
_entry.id   AF-A0A955D370-F1
#
_cell.length_a   1.000
_cell.length_b   1.000
_cell.length_c   1.000
_cell.angle_alpha   90.00
_cell.angle_beta   90.00
_cell.angle_gamma   90.00
#
_symmetry.space_group_name_H-M   'P 1'
#
loop_
_entity.id
_entity.type
_entity.pdbx_description
1 polymer ?
#
loop_
_entity_poly.entity_id
_entity_poly.type
_entity_poly.pdbx_seq_one_letter_code
_entity_poly.pdbx_strand_id
1 'polypeptide(L)'
;MRGTTELVCGSAAILVAFGLGVLDAGACTGDLDNNGIVDGADLGQLLSTWGQVGTGDLDGNGIVDGADLGALLANWGPCPPPLEQGHLYEGKWQDLAGQATTSVGVQPAPFSADIAFILDDPQATSDVRLVHPVQLTMLCPGVNTLEGPTGGIDFRLEPQALPGTWNPETGDLFIPLQFQRHDWQIDQFVPPMPTGLEDGFTATELWGGQFVGHAFDTGDGLSVTGQLQLSVELPITGQLVEVQVDVEAEDVPRKDFGTIPDCPEAQRCNKRKVCVQPVFIGTGANDATKTGTSYEVFKAKADTIWAKACVEIEWQDPVYVNKPGYKTIEKVEAADGVTELRSLKGEVDEKGENECIEVFFVSKFVKTNGDNHGRGDGTTFGGGTASAKVIVSDAAIADCDPDADGVLAHELGHAMGDCEHTDDTVMKPTGNPPNCPGQNPSKVSSDEIAAVQKGALVKLKDPKEECCSSPD
;
A
#
# COMPACT_ATOMS: atom_id res chain seq x y z
N MET A 1 -15.37 -28.96 51.33
CA MET A 1 -15.43 -27.51 51.06
C MET A 1 -14.02 -27.03 50.78
N ARG A 2 -13.82 -26.50 49.56
CA ARG A 2 -12.81 -25.49 49.11
C ARG A 2 -11.33 -25.76 49.45
N GLY A 3 -10.35 -25.75 48.54
CA GLY A 3 -10.29 -25.33 47.15
C GLY A 3 -8.84 -24.91 46.84
N THR A 4 -8.29 -25.43 45.74
CA THR A 4 -7.33 -24.85 44.77
C THR A 4 -6.11 -24.05 45.24
N THR A 5 -4.92 -24.40 44.70
CA THR A 5 -4.36 -23.73 43.50
C THR A 5 -3.21 -24.55 42.91
N GLU A 6 -3.46 -25.08 41.71
CA GLU A 6 -2.45 -25.55 40.77
C GLU A 6 -1.83 -24.35 40.04
N LEU A 7 -0.54 -24.45 39.74
CA LEU A 7 0.20 -23.45 38.98
C LEU A 7 -0.08 -23.68 37.48
N VAL A 8 -1.00 -22.89 36.92
CA VAL A 8 -1.28 -22.90 35.48
C VAL A 8 -0.16 -22.14 34.76
N CYS A 9 0.46 -22.83 33.80
CA CYS A 9 1.34 -22.26 32.78
C CYS A 9 0.47 -21.34 31.90
N GLY A 10 0.57 -20.02 32.12
CA GLY A 10 -0.09 -19.03 31.30
C GLY A 10 0.64 -18.87 29.97
N SER A 11 -0.08 -19.18 28.89
CA SER A 11 0.30 -18.90 27.50
C SER A 11 0.64 -17.43 27.33
N ALA A 12 1.90 -17.14 26.98
CA ALA A 12 2.25 -15.87 26.36
C ALA A 12 1.91 -15.99 24.87
N ALA A 13 0.68 -15.63 24.49
CA ALA A 13 0.41 -15.28 23.11
C ALA A 13 1.16 -13.98 22.85
N ILE A 14 2.34 -14.08 22.20
CA ILE A 14 2.99 -12.93 21.60
C ILE A 14 2.11 -12.56 20.40
N LEU A 15 1.27 -11.55 20.59
CA LEU A 15 0.66 -10.83 19.47
C LEU A 15 1.81 -10.08 18.79
N VAL A 16 2.36 -10.65 17.72
CA VAL A 16 3.16 -9.86 16.78
C VAL A 16 2.14 -9.08 15.95
N ALA A 17 1.93 -7.82 16.31
CA ALA A 17 1.28 -6.87 15.42
C ALA A 17 2.28 -6.60 14.28
N PHE A 18 2.15 -7.35 13.19
CA PHE A 18 2.75 -6.94 11.92
C PHE A 18 2.00 -5.70 11.46
N GLY A 19 2.65 -4.54 11.60
CA GLY A 19 2.27 -3.39 10.80
C GLY A 19 2.42 -3.80 9.34
N LEU A 20 1.31 -3.77 8.60
CA LEU A 20 1.31 -3.86 7.16
C LEU A 20 2.23 -2.76 6.64
N GLY A 21 3.47 -3.11 6.32
CA GLY A 21 4.23 -2.34 5.35
C GLY A 21 3.39 -2.35 4.09
N VAL A 22 2.93 -1.16 3.70
CA VAL A 22 2.06 -0.93 2.56
C VAL A 22 2.59 -1.76 1.40
N LEU A 23 1.85 -2.82 1.04
CA LEU A 23 2.04 -3.49 -0.22
C LEU A 23 1.69 -2.44 -1.27
N ASP A 24 2.72 -1.90 -1.91
CA ASP A 24 2.62 -1.09 -3.13
C ASP A 24 2.09 -1.99 -4.25
N ALA A 25 0.82 -2.37 -4.15
CA ALA A 25 0.08 -3.09 -5.18
C ALA A 25 -0.47 -2.09 -6.22
N GLY A 26 0.29 -1.03 -6.51
CA GLY A 26 -0.05 0.02 -7.47
C GLY A 26 1.05 0.30 -8.50
N ALA A 27 2.33 0.14 -8.14
CA ALA A 27 3.43 0.31 -9.09
C ALA A 27 4.07 -1.04 -9.42
N CYS A 28 3.65 -1.64 -10.52
CA CYS A 28 4.35 -2.80 -11.04
C CYS A 28 5.72 -2.36 -11.58
N THR A 29 6.76 -2.56 -10.77
CA THR A 29 8.11 -2.07 -11.09
C THR A 29 8.60 -2.76 -12.36
N GLY A 30 8.74 -2.00 -13.45
CA GLY A 30 9.17 -2.51 -14.75
C GLY A 30 8.08 -2.58 -15.83
N ASP A 31 6.81 -2.31 -15.51
CA ASP A 31 5.74 -2.09 -16.51
C ASP A 31 5.82 -0.63 -17.01
N LEU A 32 6.65 -0.42 -18.03
CA LEU A 32 7.00 0.91 -18.52
C LEU A 32 5.93 1.49 -19.44
N ASP A 33 5.10 0.64 -20.05
CA ASP A 33 4.00 1.06 -20.90
C ASP A 33 2.62 1.06 -20.20
N ASN A 34 2.58 0.62 -18.95
CA ASN A 34 1.41 0.56 -18.06
C ASN A 34 0.29 -0.31 -18.62
N ASN A 35 0.64 -1.41 -19.30
CA ASN A 35 -0.33 -2.34 -19.86
C ASN A 35 -0.75 -3.46 -18.89
N GLY A 36 -0.14 -3.51 -17.69
CA GLY A 36 -0.38 -4.51 -16.65
C GLY A 36 0.43 -5.80 -16.83
N ILE A 37 1.44 -5.82 -17.71
CA ILE A 37 2.31 -6.98 -17.97
C ILE A 37 3.73 -6.47 -18.26
N VAL A 38 4.71 -6.93 -17.48
CA VAL A 38 6.13 -6.70 -17.77
C VAL A 38 6.61 -7.70 -18.81
N ASP A 39 6.87 -7.25 -20.04
CA ASP A 39 7.27 -8.12 -21.14
C ASP A 39 8.38 -7.55 -22.06
N GLY A 40 8.49 -8.10 -23.27
CA GLY A 40 9.48 -7.69 -24.25
C GLY A 40 9.30 -6.25 -24.74
N ALA A 41 8.11 -5.67 -24.65
CA ALA A 41 7.83 -4.28 -24.95
C ALA A 41 8.49 -3.36 -23.91
N ASP A 42 8.34 -3.67 -22.62
CA ASP A 42 8.98 -2.92 -21.53
C ASP A 42 10.49 -3.04 -21.57
N LEU A 43 11.00 -4.24 -21.82
CA LEU A 43 12.43 -4.43 -22.06
C LEU A 43 12.92 -3.58 -23.24
N GLY A 44 12.13 -3.49 -24.31
CA GLY A 44 12.42 -2.61 -25.44
C GLY A 44 12.47 -1.13 -25.04
N GLN A 45 11.57 -0.68 -24.16
CA GLN A 45 11.55 0.68 -23.63
C GLN A 45 12.74 0.97 -22.72
N LEU A 46 13.07 0.05 -21.80
CA LEU A 46 14.23 0.16 -20.92
C LEU A 46 15.52 0.27 -21.76
N LEU A 47 15.71 -0.62 -22.72
CA LEU A 47 16.88 -0.61 -23.60
C LEU A 47 16.96 0.63 -24.49
N SER A 48 15.83 1.30 -24.77
CA SER A 48 15.82 2.54 -25.56
C SER A 48 16.46 3.73 -24.84
N THR A 49 16.51 3.69 -23.51
CA THR A 49 17.10 4.73 -22.64
C THR A 49 18.41 4.29 -21.98
N TRP A 50 19.01 3.20 -22.46
CA TRP A 50 20.24 2.63 -21.89
C TRP A 50 21.40 3.63 -21.78
N GLY A 51 21.97 3.74 -20.59
CA GLY A 51 23.05 4.68 -20.26
C GLY A 51 22.63 6.14 -20.21
N GLN A 52 21.33 6.43 -20.17
CA GLN A 52 20.74 7.77 -20.08
C GLN A 52 19.76 7.84 -18.90
N VAL A 53 19.33 9.05 -18.55
CA VAL A 53 18.14 9.26 -17.70
C VAL A 53 16.89 8.92 -18.50
N GLY A 54 15.92 8.24 -17.90
CA GLY A 54 14.69 7.89 -18.57
C GLY A 54 13.76 7.04 -17.72
N THR A 55 12.61 6.67 -18.29
CA THR A 55 11.58 5.87 -17.62
C THR A 55 12.06 4.46 -17.23
N GLY A 56 13.16 3.99 -17.82
CA GLY A 56 13.78 2.72 -17.46
C GLY A 56 14.72 2.77 -16.24
N ASP A 57 14.85 3.91 -15.56
CA ASP A 57 15.65 4.07 -14.33
C ASP A 57 14.80 3.63 -13.13
N LEU A 58 14.77 2.32 -12.90
CA LEU A 58 13.90 1.65 -11.94
C LEU A 58 14.46 1.73 -10.51
N ASP A 59 15.77 1.90 -10.34
CA ASP A 59 16.39 2.09 -9.03
C ASP A 59 16.58 3.58 -8.64
N GLY A 60 16.26 4.51 -9.55
CA GLY A 60 16.24 5.95 -9.34
C GLY A 60 17.63 6.57 -9.18
N ASN A 61 18.67 5.92 -9.70
CA ASN A 61 20.06 6.37 -9.54
C ASN A 61 20.48 7.44 -10.58
N GLY A 62 19.61 7.75 -11.55
CA GLY A 62 19.83 8.72 -12.61
C GLY A 62 20.47 8.14 -13.88
N ILE A 63 20.57 6.82 -14.03
CA ILE A 63 21.09 6.15 -15.23
C ILE A 63 20.50 4.76 -15.42
N VAL A 64 19.95 4.48 -16.61
CA VAL A 64 19.47 3.13 -16.95
C VAL A 64 20.64 2.19 -17.24
N ASP A 65 20.83 1.15 -16.42
CA ASP A 65 21.89 0.16 -16.61
C ASP A 65 21.47 -1.28 -16.28
N GLY A 66 22.47 -2.13 -15.98
CA GLY A 66 22.25 -3.54 -15.66
C GLY A 66 21.47 -3.78 -14.38
N ALA A 67 21.46 -2.84 -13.43
CA ALA A 67 20.66 -2.92 -12.22
C ALA A 67 19.16 -2.82 -12.55
N ASP A 68 18.77 -1.86 -13.40
CA ASP A 68 17.39 -1.68 -13.85
C ASP A 68 16.92 -2.85 -14.70
N LEU A 69 17.78 -3.38 -15.58
CA LEU A 69 17.46 -4.59 -16.32
C LEU A 69 17.21 -5.78 -15.38
N GLY A 70 18.01 -5.89 -14.31
CA GLY A 70 17.80 -6.88 -13.27
C GLY A 70 16.46 -6.71 -12.57
N ALA A 71 16.07 -5.47 -12.26
CA ALA A 71 14.79 -5.13 -11.64
C ALA A 71 13.60 -5.44 -12.58
N LEU A 72 13.69 -5.11 -13.87
CA LEU A 72 12.65 -5.42 -14.85
C LEU A 72 12.47 -6.94 -15.01
N LEU A 73 13.56 -7.67 -15.17
CA LEU A 73 13.51 -9.14 -15.31
C LEU A 73 13.02 -9.84 -14.03
N ALA A 74 13.27 -9.24 -12.86
CA ALA A 74 12.74 -9.74 -11.60
C ALA A 74 11.22 -9.55 -11.47
N ASN A 75 10.60 -8.72 -12.31
CA ASN A 75 9.16 -8.47 -12.32
C ASN A 75 8.48 -9.00 -13.60
N TRP A 76 9.16 -9.87 -14.37
CA TRP A 76 8.66 -10.34 -15.66
C TRP A 76 7.33 -11.12 -15.54
N GLY A 77 6.33 -10.73 -16.33
CA GLY A 77 5.02 -11.35 -16.37
C GLY A 77 3.87 -10.41 -15.99
N PRO A 78 2.65 -10.95 -15.78
CA PRO A 78 1.49 -10.15 -15.41
C PRO A 78 1.68 -9.47 -14.05
N CYS A 79 1.24 -8.22 -13.98
CA CYS A 79 1.20 -7.44 -12.78
C CYS A 79 -0.08 -7.71 -12.00
N PRO A 80 -0.05 -7.65 -10.65
CA PRO A 80 -1.26 -7.40 -9.89
C PRO A 80 -1.86 -6.09 -10.42
N PRO A 81 -3.17 -6.03 -10.68
CA PRO A 81 -3.78 -4.77 -11.07
C PRO A 81 -3.55 -3.76 -9.94
N PRO A 82 -3.47 -2.46 -10.25
CA PRO A 82 -3.58 -1.43 -9.22
C PRO A 82 -4.78 -1.76 -8.34
N LEU A 83 -4.68 -1.58 -7.02
CA LEU A 83 -5.79 -1.78 -6.07
C LEU A 83 -7.10 -1.03 -6.46
N GLU A 84 -7.02 -0.13 -7.43
CA GLU A 84 -8.10 0.63 -8.05
C GLU A 84 -8.92 -0.15 -9.10
N GLN A 85 -8.41 -1.28 -9.64
CA GLN A 85 -9.03 -2.11 -10.69
C GLN A 85 -9.42 -3.52 -10.21
N GLY A 86 -9.14 -3.86 -8.95
CA GLY A 86 -9.45 -5.17 -8.37
C GLY A 86 -10.12 -5.09 -7.00
N HIS A 87 -10.52 -6.24 -6.46
CA HIS A 87 -11.04 -6.36 -5.10
C HIS A 87 -10.02 -7.06 -4.23
N LEU A 88 -9.55 -6.39 -3.18
CA LEU A 88 -8.67 -7.00 -2.18
C LEU A 88 -9.50 -7.79 -1.18
N TYR A 89 -9.08 -9.01 -0.91
CA TYR A 89 -9.65 -9.85 0.13
C TYR A 89 -8.55 -10.17 1.14
N GLU A 90 -8.73 -9.70 2.37
CA GLU A 90 -7.81 -9.94 3.48
C GLU A 90 -8.48 -10.84 4.50
N GLY A 91 -7.74 -11.79 5.06
CA GLY A 91 -8.29 -12.73 6.02
C GLY A 91 -7.26 -13.22 7.02
N LYS A 92 -7.72 -13.46 8.26
CA LYS A 92 -6.98 -14.22 9.26
C LYS A 92 -7.68 -15.55 9.44
N TRP A 93 -7.04 -16.63 9.00
CA TRP A 93 -7.55 -17.98 9.12
C TRP A 93 -6.91 -18.65 10.32
N GLN A 94 -7.73 -19.17 11.23
CA GLN A 94 -7.29 -19.85 12.45
C GLN A 94 -7.77 -21.29 12.44
N ASP A 95 -7.06 -22.15 13.17
CA ASP A 95 -7.44 -23.55 13.38
C ASP A 95 -7.61 -24.37 12.08
N LEU A 96 -6.86 -24.03 11.03
CA LEU A 96 -6.87 -24.78 9.78
C LEU A 96 -6.36 -26.20 10.02
N ALA A 97 -7.14 -27.19 9.58
CA ALA A 97 -6.76 -28.58 9.68
C ALA A 97 -5.71 -28.90 8.61
N GLY A 98 -4.55 -29.39 9.02
CA GLY A 98 -3.50 -29.80 8.09
C GLY A 98 -2.81 -31.09 8.50
N GLN A 99 -2.13 -31.68 7.53
CA GLN A 99 -1.30 -32.86 7.66
C GLN A 99 0.07 -32.59 7.06
N ALA A 100 1.10 -33.08 7.73
CA ALA A 100 2.48 -32.96 7.29
C ALA A 100 3.08 -34.35 7.10
N THR A 101 3.63 -34.64 5.94
CA THR A 101 4.42 -35.86 5.73
C THR A 101 5.84 -35.61 6.22
N THR A 102 6.20 -36.28 7.32
CA THR A 102 7.53 -36.16 7.93
C THR A 102 8.29 -37.49 7.89
N SER A 103 9.54 -37.47 8.34
CA SER A 103 10.38 -38.66 8.47
C SER A 103 9.85 -39.72 9.45
N VAL A 104 8.87 -39.40 10.30
CA VAL A 104 8.17 -40.35 11.17
C VAL A 104 6.77 -40.73 10.65
N GLY A 105 6.45 -40.34 9.41
CA GLY A 105 5.15 -40.55 8.77
C GLY A 105 4.26 -39.30 8.82
N VAL A 106 2.98 -39.49 8.51
CA VAL A 106 2.01 -38.38 8.48
C VAL A 106 1.71 -37.91 9.90
N GLN A 107 1.90 -36.62 10.15
CA GLN A 107 1.62 -35.95 11.43
C GLN A 107 0.47 -34.96 11.26
N PRO A 108 -0.39 -34.78 12.29
CA PRO A 108 -1.30 -33.65 12.33
C PRO A 108 -0.49 -32.35 12.43
N ALA A 109 -0.87 -31.36 11.62
CA ALA A 109 -0.19 -30.08 11.51
C ALA A 109 -1.26 -28.98 11.42
N PRO A 110 -1.74 -28.43 12.56
CA PRO A 110 -2.67 -27.31 12.52
C PRO A 110 -1.96 -26.06 12.03
N PHE A 111 -2.65 -25.24 11.24
CA PHE A 111 -2.12 -23.99 10.71
C PHE A 111 -2.97 -22.80 11.13
N SER A 112 -2.33 -21.64 11.23
CA SER A 112 -2.99 -20.33 11.16
C SER A 112 -2.37 -19.56 10.01
N ALA A 113 -3.16 -18.77 9.29
CA ALA A 113 -2.69 -18.05 8.13
C ALA A 113 -3.18 -16.60 8.11
N ASP A 114 -2.30 -15.70 7.69
CA ASP A 114 -2.65 -14.35 7.25
C ASP A 114 -2.63 -14.34 5.73
N ILE A 115 -3.75 -13.95 5.13
CA ILE A 115 -3.95 -14.03 3.69
C ILE A 115 -4.37 -12.68 3.11
N ALA A 116 -3.89 -12.40 1.90
CA ALA A 116 -4.35 -11.30 1.08
C ALA A 116 -4.26 -11.71 -0.40
N PHE A 117 -5.35 -11.55 -1.15
CA PHE A 117 -5.35 -11.74 -2.59
C PHE A 117 -6.21 -10.70 -3.28
N ILE A 118 -5.83 -10.34 -4.51
CA ILE A 118 -6.57 -9.41 -5.35
C ILE A 118 -7.28 -10.22 -6.44
N LEU A 119 -8.57 -9.97 -6.63
CA LEU A 119 -9.31 -10.41 -7.81
C LEU A 119 -9.42 -9.27 -8.82
N ASP A 120 -9.12 -9.54 -10.09
CA ASP A 120 -9.28 -8.58 -11.19
C ASP A 120 -10.75 -8.15 -11.40
N ASP A 121 -10.97 -6.99 -12.03
CA ASP A 121 -12.27 -6.32 -12.22
C ASP A 121 -13.43 -7.29 -12.58
N PRO A 122 -14.55 -7.27 -11.82
CA PRO A 122 -15.76 -8.03 -12.15
C PRO A 122 -16.35 -7.73 -13.55
N GLN A 123 -16.04 -6.58 -14.17
CA GLN A 123 -16.51 -6.18 -15.51
C GLN A 123 -15.76 -6.87 -16.67
N ALA A 124 -14.70 -7.65 -16.41
CA ALA A 124 -13.97 -8.37 -17.46
C ALA A 124 -14.89 -9.34 -18.24
N THR A 125 -14.81 -9.29 -19.57
CA THR A 125 -15.70 -10.04 -20.50
C THR A 125 -15.35 -11.52 -20.67
N SER A 126 -14.37 -12.03 -19.92
CA SER A 126 -13.97 -13.44 -19.90
C SER A 126 -14.77 -14.24 -18.87
N ASP A 127 -14.91 -15.55 -19.06
CA ASP A 127 -15.57 -16.45 -18.09
C ASP A 127 -14.67 -16.80 -16.87
N VAL A 128 -13.41 -16.35 -16.89
CA VAL A 128 -12.39 -16.62 -15.87
C VAL A 128 -11.73 -15.30 -15.46
N ARG A 129 -11.56 -15.11 -14.14
CA ARG A 129 -10.86 -13.98 -13.49
C ARG A 129 -9.47 -14.41 -13.04
N LEU A 130 -8.51 -13.50 -13.02
CA LEU A 130 -7.21 -13.77 -12.38
C LEU A 130 -7.30 -13.51 -10.88
N VAL A 131 -6.49 -14.27 -10.14
CA VAL A 131 -6.34 -14.16 -8.69
C VAL A 131 -4.87 -13.92 -8.39
N HIS A 132 -4.54 -12.76 -7.84
CA HIS A 132 -3.16 -12.41 -7.51
C HIS A 132 -2.95 -12.59 -6.01
N PRO A 133 -2.23 -13.64 -5.57
CA PRO A 133 -1.88 -13.78 -4.16
C PRO A 133 -0.86 -12.69 -3.80
N VAL A 134 -1.24 -11.82 -2.86
CA VAL A 134 -0.41 -10.68 -2.42
C VAL A 134 0.34 -11.03 -1.14
N GLN A 135 -0.35 -11.71 -0.22
CA GLN A 135 0.23 -12.17 1.03
C GLN A 135 -0.35 -13.54 1.36
N LEU A 136 0.53 -14.47 1.72
CA LEU A 136 0.13 -15.71 2.33
C LEU A 136 1.23 -16.12 3.30
N THR A 137 0.98 -15.93 4.58
CA THR A 137 1.87 -16.34 5.66
C THR A 137 1.16 -17.42 6.45
N MET A 138 1.79 -18.59 6.63
CA MET A 138 1.21 -19.69 7.40
C MET A 138 2.14 -20.14 8.52
N LEU A 139 1.57 -20.30 9.70
CA LEU A 139 2.26 -20.70 10.91
C LEU A 139 1.72 -22.04 11.40
N CYS A 140 2.62 -23.00 11.60
CA CYS A 140 2.35 -24.25 12.30
C CYS A 140 3.10 -24.27 13.64
N PRO A 141 2.48 -24.66 14.77
CA PRO A 141 3.18 -24.82 16.05
C PRO A 141 4.31 -25.87 16.03
N GLY A 142 4.28 -26.78 15.06
CA GLY A 142 5.33 -27.76 14.82
C GLY A 142 4.83 -29.18 14.66
N VAL A 143 5.69 -30.02 14.09
CA VAL A 143 5.43 -31.44 13.84
C VAL A 143 6.57 -32.29 14.38
N ASN A 144 6.32 -33.58 14.57
CA ASN A 144 7.35 -34.51 15.01
C ASN A 144 8.16 -35.02 13.82
N THR A 145 9.48 -35.14 14.02
CA THR A 145 10.42 -35.74 13.07
C THR A 145 11.34 -36.70 13.81
N LEU A 146 12.17 -37.46 13.08
CA LEU A 146 13.18 -38.35 13.67
C LEU A 146 14.26 -37.56 14.45
N GLU A 147 14.50 -36.31 14.08
CA GLU A 147 15.48 -35.42 14.75
C GLU A 147 14.87 -34.66 15.95
N GLY A 148 13.59 -34.90 16.22
CA GLY A 148 12.82 -34.21 17.27
C GLY A 148 11.74 -33.29 16.69
N PRO A 149 11.02 -32.55 17.55
CA PRO A 149 10.01 -31.61 17.09
C PRO A 149 10.61 -30.46 16.29
N THR A 150 9.98 -30.07 15.17
CA THR A 150 10.40 -28.91 14.35
C THR A 150 10.22 -27.58 15.06
N GLY A 151 9.52 -27.51 16.19
CA GLY A 151 9.04 -26.24 16.74
C GLY A 151 8.18 -25.48 15.73
N GLY A 152 8.00 -24.18 15.95
CA GLY A 152 7.24 -23.33 15.04
C GLY A 152 7.78 -23.39 13.61
N ILE A 153 6.89 -23.65 12.65
CA ILE A 153 7.19 -23.65 11.22
C ILE A 153 6.48 -22.45 10.62
N ASP A 154 7.23 -21.66 9.86
CA ASP A 154 6.75 -20.49 9.13
C ASP A 154 6.84 -20.76 7.63
N PHE A 155 5.78 -20.44 6.90
CA PHE A 155 5.73 -20.43 5.45
C PHE A 155 5.37 -19.01 5.01
N ARG A 156 6.18 -18.41 4.12
CA ARG A 156 5.93 -17.09 3.53
C ARG A 156 5.86 -17.21 2.01
N LEU A 157 4.84 -16.63 1.41
CA LEU A 157 4.69 -16.56 -0.04
C LEU A 157 5.94 -15.94 -0.68
N GLU A 158 6.40 -16.54 -1.78
CA GLU A 158 7.45 -15.94 -2.60
C GLU A 158 6.92 -14.69 -3.33
N PRO A 159 7.72 -13.60 -3.41
CA PRO A 159 7.29 -12.35 -4.06
C PRO A 159 6.90 -12.47 -5.54
N GLN A 160 7.28 -13.55 -6.22
CA GLN A 160 6.99 -13.79 -7.65
C GLN A 160 5.89 -14.83 -7.88
N ALA A 161 4.90 -14.92 -6.98
CA ALA A 161 3.81 -15.87 -7.13
C ALA A 161 3.03 -15.62 -8.43
N LEU A 162 2.90 -16.66 -9.26
CA LEU A 162 2.13 -16.60 -10.50
C LEU A 162 0.63 -16.37 -10.19
N PRO A 163 -0.10 -15.65 -11.06
CA PRO A 163 -1.53 -15.47 -10.88
C PRO A 163 -2.27 -16.80 -10.98
N GLY A 164 -3.24 -16.98 -10.09
CA GLY A 164 -4.26 -18.00 -10.14
C GLY A 164 -5.43 -17.63 -11.04
N THR A 165 -6.42 -18.52 -11.09
CA THR A 165 -7.64 -18.37 -11.86
C THR A 165 -8.86 -18.68 -11.01
N TRP A 166 -9.91 -17.89 -11.17
CA TRP A 166 -11.22 -18.10 -10.55
C TRP A 166 -12.33 -18.02 -11.60
N ASN A 167 -13.24 -18.99 -11.59
CA ASN A 167 -14.44 -18.96 -12.41
C ASN A 167 -15.66 -18.59 -11.54
N PRO A 168 -16.28 -17.42 -11.73
CA PRO A 168 -17.42 -16.98 -10.92
C PRO A 168 -18.70 -17.79 -11.15
N GLU A 169 -18.85 -18.48 -12.30
CA GLU A 169 -20.03 -19.30 -12.59
C GLU A 169 -19.95 -20.68 -11.93
N THR A 170 -18.78 -21.33 -11.99
CA THR A 170 -18.59 -22.67 -11.40
C THR A 170 -18.10 -22.61 -9.97
N GLY A 171 -17.50 -21.49 -9.57
CA GLY A 171 -16.80 -21.30 -8.31
C GLY A 171 -15.36 -21.84 -8.34
N ASP A 172 -14.91 -22.50 -9.41
CA ASP A 172 -13.59 -23.14 -9.45
C ASP A 172 -12.47 -22.14 -9.18
N LEU A 173 -11.64 -22.42 -8.18
CA LEU A 173 -10.51 -21.60 -7.78
C LEU A 173 -9.22 -22.42 -7.83
N PHE A 174 -8.23 -21.91 -8.55
CA PHE A 174 -6.92 -22.50 -8.68
C PHE A 174 -5.86 -21.43 -8.46
N ILE A 175 -4.91 -21.64 -7.55
CA ILE A 175 -3.82 -20.69 -7.30
C ILE A 175 -2.50 -21.47 -7.26
N PRO A 176 -1.56 -21.27 -8.21
CA PRO A 176 -0.22 -21.80 -8.09
C PRO A 176 0.52 -21.04 -6.99
N LEU A 177 1.26 -21.75 -6.14
CA LEU A 177 1.89 -21.16 -4.96
C LEU A 177 3.32 -21.63 -4.80
N GLN A 178 4.17 -20.69 -4.38
CA GLN A 178 5.55 -20.97 -3.99
C GLN A 178 5.84 -20.25 -2.68
N PHE A 179 6.56 -20.91 -1.77
CA PHE A 179 6.80 -20.45 -0.42
C PHE A 179 8.26 -20.64 -0.01
N GLN A 180 8.72 -19.71 0.82
CA GLN A 180 9.86 -19.90 1.70
C GLN A 180 9.39 -20.47 3.03
N ARG A 181 9.94 -21.63 3.38
CA ARG A 181 9.72 -22.25 4.69
C ARG A 181 10.91 -22.01 5.60
N HIS A 182 10.66 -21.74 6.87
CA HIS A 182 11.67 -21.66 7.92
C HIS A 182 11.26 -22.43 9.19
N ASP A 183 12.22 -23.10 9.81
CA ASP A 183 12.14 -23.68 11.15
C ASP A 183 13.56 -23.83 11.74
N TRP A 184 13.67 -23.98 13.06
CA TRP A 184 14.99 -24.02 13.73
C TRP A 184 15.87 -25.22 13.34
N GLN A 185 15.32 -26.31 12.77
CA GLN A 185 16.13 -27.42 12.28
C GLN A 185 16.93 -27.00 11.04
N ILE A 186 16.40 -26.13 10.18
CA ILE A 186 17.12 -25.61 9.00
C ILE A 186 18.40 -24.88 9.43
N ASP A 187 18.32 -24.08 10.49
CA ASP A 187 19.46 -23.30 11.01
C ASP A 187 20.64 -24.17 11.47
N GLN A 188 20.40 -25.44 11.78
CA GLN A 188 21.47 -26.38 12.12
C GLN A 188 22.32 -26.77 10.91
N PHE A 189 21.74 -26.76 9.71
CA PHE A 189 22.39 -27.19 8.48
C PHE A 189 22.94 -26.01 7.68
N VAL A 190 22.27 -24.87 7.74
CA VAL A 190 22.64 -23.65 7.02
C VAL A 190 22.78 -22.51 8.04
N PRO A 191 24.00 -22.02 8.32
CA PRO A 191 24.21 -20.97 9.30
C PRO A 191 23.56 -19.66 8.86
N PRO A 192 22.88 -18.92 9.76
CA PRO A 192 22.21 -17.68 9.40
C PRO A 192 23.22 -16.58 9.03
N MET A 193 22.98 -15.87 7.92
CA MET A 193 23.70 -14.65 7.54
C MET A 193 23.00 -13.40 8.10
N PRO A 194 23.74 -12.31 8.42
CA PRO A 194 23.12 -11.04 8.82
C PRO A 194 22.62 -10.28 7.59
N THR A 195 21.31 -10.01 7.49
CA THR A 195 20.69 -9.22 6.40
C THR A 195 20.54 -7.73 6.71
N GLY A 196 20.79 -7.30 7.96
CA GLY A 196 20.61 -5.90 8.35
C GLY A 196 19.14 -5.44 8.41
N LEU A 197 18.17 -6.33 8.19
CA LEU A 197 16.73 -6.13 8.39
C LEU A 197 16.31 -6.74 9.74
N GLU A 198 15.24 -6.22 10.34
CA GLU A 198 14.76 -6.62 11.68
C GLU A 198 14.23 -8.07 11.77
N ASP A 199 14.05 -8.76 10.65
CA ASP A 199 13.39 -10.07 10.60
C ASP A 199 14.34 -11.29 10.62
N GLY A 200 15.67 -11.11 10.58
CA GLY A 200 16.63 -12.05 11.18
C GLY A 200 16.62 -13.55 10.79
N PHE A 201 15.94 -13.98 9.72
CA PHE A 201 15.96 -15.38 9.23
C PHE A 201 16.57 -15.41 7.84
N THR A 202 17.55 -16.29 7.59
CA THR A 202 18.26 -16.33 6.29
C THR A 202 18.40 -17.70 5.67
N ALA A 203 18.19 -18.77 6.43
CA ALA A 203 18.11 -20.09 5.86
C ALA A 203 16.64 -20.48 5.69
N THR A 204 16.17 -20.38 4.46
CA THR A 204 14.83 -20.80 4.06
C THR A 204 14.92 -21.96 3.08
N GLU A 205 13.88 -22.77 3.03
CA GLU A 205 13.71 -23.88 2.11
C GLU A 205 12.59 -23.54 1.14
N LEU A 206 12.78 -23.84 -0.14
CA LEU A 206 11.80 -23.53 -1.18
C LEU A 206 10.76 -24.66 -1.28
N TRP A 207 9.50 -24.25 -1.28
CA TRP A 207 8.33 -25.13 -1.32
C TRP A 207 7.40 -24.70 -2.44
N GLY A 208 7.01 -25.65 -3.29
CA GLY A 208 6.13 -25.41 -4.43
C GLY A 208 4.84 -26.20 -4.30
N GLY A 209 3.77 -25.67 -4.88
CA GLY A 209 2.50 -26.36 -4.90
C GLY A 209 1.35 -25.49 -5.42
N GLN A 210 0.16 -25.79 -4.93
CA GLN A 210 -1.07 -25.16 -5.42
C GLN A 210 -2.18 -25.20 -4.37
N PHE A 211 -3.08 -24.23 -4.48
CA PHE A 211 -4.41 -24.29 -3.89
C PHE A 211 -5.42 -24.69 -4.96
N VAL A 212 -6.26 -25.67 -4.66
CA VAL A 212 -7.38 -26.08 -5.52
C VAL A 212 -8.64 -26.12 -4.68
N GLY A 213 -9.68 -25.41 -5.11
CA GLY A 213 -10.89 -25.27 -4.33
C GLY A 213 -12.02 -24.61 -5.10
N HIS A 214 -12.98 -24.10 -4.33
CA HIS A 214 -14.07 -23.29 -4.80
C HIS A 214 -14.12 -21.99 -4.00
N ALA A 215 -14.45 -20.89 -4.67
CA ALA A 215 -14.77 -19.63 -4.04
C ALA A 215 -16.10 -19.10 -4.57
N PHE A 216 -16.96 -18.65 -3.65
CA PHE A 216 -18.28 -18.10 -3.96
C PHE A 216 -18.39 -16.70 -3.37
N ASP A 217 -18.87 -15.77 -4.21
CA ASP A 217 -19.17 -14.40 -3.81
C ASP A 217 -20.37 -14.39 -2.86
N THR A 218 -20.20 -13.79 -1.68
CA THR A 218 -21.27 -13.64 -0.67
C THR A 218 -21.92 -12.25 -0.70
N GLY A 219 -21.46 -11.35 -1.58
CA GLY A 219 -21.87 -9.95 -1.69
C GLY A 219 -20.89 -9.00 -1.00
N ASP A 220 -20.59 -9.25 0.27
CA ASP A 220 -19.66 -8.43 1.09
C ASP A 220 -18.27 -9.10 1.25
N GLY A 221 -18.05 -10.24 0.60
CA GLY A 221 -16.84 -11.05 0.78
C GLY A 221 -16.83 -12.30 -0.10
N LEU A 222 -15.94 -13.24 0.24
CA LEU A 222 -15.84 -14.56 -0.39
C LEU A 222 -15.96 -15.66 0.65
N SER A 223 -16.69 -16.72 0.31
CA SER A 223 -16.56 -18.02 0.97
C SER A 223 -15.60 -18.88 0.16
N VAL A 224 -14.54 -19.37 0.78
CA VAL A 224 -13.49 -20.15 0.14
C VAL A 224 -13.39 -21.53 0.79
N THR A 225 -13.43 -22.57 -0.04
CA THR A 225 -13.26 -23.96 0.40
C THR A 225 -12.28 -24.68 -0.51
N GLY A 226 -11.41 -25.53 0.02
CA GLY A 226 -10.46 -26.24 -0.84
C GLY A 226 -9.31 -26.85 -0.07
N GLN A 227 -8.28 -27.21 -0.82
CA GLN A 227 -7.08 -27.80 -0.26
C GLN A 227 -5.84 -27.11 -0.83
N LEU A 228 -4.95 -26.73 0.09
CA LEU A 228 -3.59 -26.36 -0.22
C LEU A 228 -2.71 -27.61 -0.19
N GLN A 229 -1.93 -27.84 -1.24
CA GLN A 229 -0.96 -28.92 -1.32
C GLN A 229 0.40 -28.33 -1.64
N LEU A 230 1.37 -28.50 -0.73
CA LEU A 230 2.73 -28.01 -0.86
C LEU A 230 3.73 -29.16 -0.70
N SER A 231 4.79 -29.11 -1.48
CA SER A 231 5.89 -30.06 -1.40
C SER A 231 7.23 -29.33 -1.47
N VAL A 232 8.22 -29.89 -0.78
CA VAL A 232 9.57 -29.34 -0.80
C VAL A 232 10.21 -29.53 -2.17
N GLU A 233 10.78 -28.47 -2.74
CA GLU A 233 11.47 -28.56 -4.04
C GLU A 233 12.93 -29.03 -3.87
N LEU A 234 13.63 -28.43 -2.90
CA LEU A 234 15.04 -28.70 -2.63
C LEU A 234 15.25 -28.92 -1.13
N PRO A 235 15.10 -30.17 -0.64
CA PRO A 235 15.07 -30.43 0.79
C PRO A 235 16.42 -30.18 1.46
N ILE A 236 16.44 -29.33 2.47
CA ILE A 236 17.61 -29.04 3.32
C ILE A 236 17.71 -30.08 4.43
N THR A 237 16.63 -30.27 5.21
CA THR A 237 16.61 -31.22 6.33
C THR A 237 16.14 -32.61 5.88
N GLY A 238 15.24 -32.67 4.88
CA GLY A 238 14.55 -33.89 4.46
C GLY A 238 13.60 -34.47 5.53
N GLN A 239 13.38 -33.74 6.63
CA GLN A 239 12.56 -34.20 7.76
C GLN A 239 11.06 -33.95 7.55
N LEU A 240 10.72 -32.96 6.73
CA LEU A 240 9.37 -32.54 6.35
C LEU A 240 9.37 -32.36 4.83
N VAL A 241 8.46 -33.05 4.13
CA VAL A 241 8.52 -33.12 2.65
C VAL A 241 7.23 -32.72 1.94
N GLU A 242 6.10 -32.80 2.63
CA GLU A 242 4.79 -32.45 2.09
C GLU A 242 3.91 -31.87 3.19
N VAL A 243 3.10 -30.88 2.86
CA VAL A 243 2.07 -30.33 3.71
C VAL A 243 0.77 -30.24 2.91
N GLN A 244 -0.32 -30.70 3.50
CA GLN A 244 -1.67 -30.53 2.99
C GLN A 244 -2.49 -29.79 4.03
N VAL A 245 -3.22 -28.75 3.63
CA VAL A 245 -4.07 -27.96 4.52
C VAL A 245 -5.46 -27.86 3.92
N ASP A 246 -6.46 -28.32 4.66
CA ASP A 246 -7.86 -28.15 4.32
C ASP A 246 -8.29 -26.73 4.74
N VAL A 247 -8.89 -26.03 3.80
CA VAL A 247 -9.33 -24.65 3.96
C VAL A 247 -10.84 -24.61 3.90
N GLU A 248 -11.45 -24.12 4.97
CA GLU A 248 -12.86 -23.74 5.05
C GLU A 248 -12.90 -22.35 5.67
N ALA A 249 -13.02 -21.34 4.83
CA ALA A 249 -13.07 -19.94 5.23
C ALA A 249 -14.40 -19.32 4.82
N GLU A 250 -15.19 -18.93 5.81
CA GLU A 250 -16.44 -18.20 5.61
C GLU A 250 -16.17 -16.69 5.74
N ASP A 251 -16.86 -15.90 4.92
CA ASP A 251 -16.87 -14.43 4.98
C ASP A 251 -15.48 -13.79 4.98
N VAL A 252 -14.60 -14.17 4.05
CA VAL A 252 -13.35 -13.43 3.80
C VAL A 252 -13.74 -12.02 3.34
N PRO A 253 -13.55 -10.98 4.17
CA PRO A 253 -14.13 -9.68 3.91
C PRO A 253 -13.50 -9.07 2.66
N ARG A 254 -14.37 -8.56 1.79
CA ARG A 254 -13.93 -7.73 0.67
C ARG A 254 -13.52 -6.38 1.24
N LYS A 255 -12.23 -6.07 1.16
CA LYS A 255 -11.71 -4.73 1.39
C LYS A 255 -11.77 -3.99 0.07
N ASP A 256 -12.90 -3.33 -0.12
CA ASP A 256 -13.01 -2.34 -1.15
C ASP A 256 -12.09 -1.17 -0.82
N PHE A 257 -11.03 -1.03 -1.59
CA PHE A 257 -10.41 0.30 -1.78
C PHE A 257 -11.36 1.26 -2.53
N GLY A 258 -12.56 0.78 -2.85
CA GLY A 258 -13.47 1.35 -3.81
C GLY A 258 -12.91 1.08 -5.19
N THR A 259 -13.75 0.60 -6.11
CA THR A 259 -13.62 1.09 -7.48
C THR A 259 -13.62 2.60 -7.34
N ILE A 260 -12.49 3.26 -7.52
CA ILE A 260 -12.51 4.71 -7.73
C ILE A 260 -13.16 4.82 -9.10
N PRO A 261 -14.42 5.28 -9.22
CA PRO A 261 -14.93 5.58 -10.53
C PRO A 261 -13.99 6.68 -11.03
N ASP A 262 -13.18 6.37 -12.03
CA ASP A 262 -12.36 7.34 -12.76
C ASP A 262 -13.31 8.32 -13.42
N CYS A 263 -13.87 9.23 -12.61
CA CYS A 263 -15.01 10.06 -12.91
C CYS A 263 -16.26 9.27 -13.41
N PRO A 264 -17.51 9.66 -13.12
CA PRO A 264 -18.66 9.12 -13.85
C PRO A 264 -18.42 9.28 -15.36
N GLU A 265 -18.75 8.28 -16.18
CA GLU A 265 -18.45 8.28 -17.63
C GLU A 265 -18.93 9.56 -18.33
N ALA A 266 -20.10 10.08 -17.92
CA ALA A 266 -20.68 11.33 -18.39
C ALA A 266 -19.87 12.60 -18.02
N GLN A 267 -18.99 12.51 -17.03
CA GLN A 267 -18.16 13.60 -16.52
C GLN A 267 -16.68 13.47 -16.89
N ARG A 268 -16.22 12.33 -17.46
CA ARG A 268 -14.82 12.10 -17.87
C ARG A 268 -14.29 13.17 -18.83
N CYS A 269 -15.16 13.69 -19.70
CA CYS A 269 -14.83 14.79 -20.62
C CYS A 269 -14.63 16.15 -19.93
N ASN A 270 -15.03 16.24 -18.66
CA ASN A 270 -14.84 17.40 -17.79
C ASN A 270 -13.80 17.12 -16.68
N LYS A 271 -13.00 16.05 -16.84
CA LYS A 271 -11.91 15.72 -15.92
C LYS A 271 -10.95 16.91 -15.85
N ARG A 272 -10.48 17.14 -14.63
CA ARG A 272 -9.96 18.40 -14.20
C ARG A 272 -8.57 18.17 -13.63
N LYS A 273 -7.58 18.96 -14.02
CA LYS A 273 -6.19 18.82 -13.59
C LYS A 273 -5.83 19.91 -12.59
N VAL A 274 -5.14 19.51 -11.52
CA VAL A 274 -4.50 20.43 -10.58
C VAL A 274 -3.02 20.07 -10.49
N CYS A 275 -2.13 21.05 -10.66
CA CYS A 275 -0.71 20.81 -10.51
C CYS A 275 -0.30 20.92 -9.05
N VAL A 276 0.55 20.01 -8.58
CA VAL A 276 1.12 20.03 -7.22
C VAL A 276 2.63 19.91 -7.28
N GLN A 277 3.32 20.80 -6.56
CA GLN A 277 4.77 20.85 -6.41
C GLN A 277 5.16 20.40 -4.99
N PRO A 278 5.70 19.20 -4.80
CA PRO A 278 6.24 18.77 -3.52
C PRO A 278 7.50 19.58 -3.18
N VAL A 279 7.65 19.96 -1.92
CA VAL A 279 8.81 20.69 -1.40
C VAL A 279 9.34 20.00 -0.14
N PHE A 280 10.56 19.48 -0.21
CA PHE A 280 11.24 18.77 0.87
C PHE A 280 12.33 19.64 1.52
N ILE A 281 12.50 19.52 2.82
CA ILE A 281 13.56 20.18 3.58
C ILE A 281 14.77 19.26 3.61
N GLY A 282 15.81 19.60 2.85
CA GLY A 282 17.00 18.79 2.67
C GLY A 282 17.96 19.37 1.65
N THR A 283 19.06 18.67 1.44
CA THR A 283 20.13 19.07 0.51
C THR A 283 19.96 18.51 -0.90
N GLY A 284 19.05 17.56 -1.11
CA GLY A 284 18.75 16.94 -2.41
C GLY A 284 18.16 15.53 -2.27
N ALA A 285 17.92 14.86 -3.39
CA ALA A 285 17.33 13.50 -3.43
C ALA A 285 18.13 12.46 -2.64
N ASN A 286 19.47 12.57 -2.62
CA ASN A 286 20.35 11.64 -1.91
C ASN A 286 20.57 11.99 -0.43
N ASP A 287 19.92 13.03 0.09
CA ASP A 287 19.98 13.36 1.50
C ASP A 287 19.16 12.35 2.30
N ALA A 288 19.83 11.47 3.05
CA ALA A 288 19.18 10.48 3.91
C ALA A 288 18.40 11.11 5.08
N THR A 289 18.60 12.41 5.34
CA THR A 289 17.94 13.13 6.42
C THR A 289 16.80 14.02 5.93
N LYS A 290 16.53 14.10 4.62
CA LYS A 290 15.46 14.94 4.06
C LYS A 290 14.09 14.59 4.65
N THR A 291 13.19 15.56 4.64
CA THR A 291 11.76 15.31 4.86
C THR A 291 11.10 14.75 3.60
N GLY A 292 9.81 14.42 3.67
CA GLY A 292 9.06 13.84 2.56
C GLY A 292 9.02 12.32 2.60
N THR A 293 9.32 11.70 3.76
CA THR A 293 9.19 10.25 3.92
C THR A 293 7.74 9.79 3.81
N SER A 294 6.77 10.67 4.09
CA SER A 294 5.34 10.38 3.93
C SER A 294 4.79 10.66 2.52
N TYR A 295 5.61 11.19 1.61
CA TYR A 295 5.17 11.73 0.33
C TYR A 295 4.41 10.70 -0.51
N GLU A 296 4.98 9.52 -0.74
CA GLU A 296 4.35 8.52 -1.62
C GLU A 296 3.01 8.02 -1.08
N VAL A 297 2.92 7.81 0.24
CA VAL A 297 1.67 7.39 0.90
C VAL A 297 0.60 8.48 0.79
N PHE A 298 0.97 9.73 1.06
CA PHE A 298 0.05 10.86 0.94
C PHE A 298 -0.38 11.14 -0.49
N LYS A 299 0.54 11.00 -1.45
CA LYS A 299 0.29 11.13 -2.89
C LYS A 299 -0.76 10.12 -3.34
N ALA A 300 -0.52 8.83 -3.09
CA ALA A 300 -1.45 7.77 -3.46
C ALA A 300 -2.84 7.99 -2.84
N LYS A 301 -2.91 8.40 -1.57
CA LYS A 301 -4.18 8.66 -0.89
C LYS A 301 -4.90 9.89 -1.45
N ALA A 302 -4.18 10.96 -1.75
CA ALA A 302 -4.76 12.17 -2.33
C ALA A 302 -5.29 11.92 -3.75
N ASP A 303 -4.53 11.20 -4.58
CA ASP A 303 -4.97 10.76 -5.91
C ASP A 303 -6.26 9.94 -5.80
N THR A 304 -6.27 8.98 -4.87
CA THR A 304 -7.42 8.11 -4.62
C THR A 304 -8.70 8.88 -4.26
N ILE A 305 -8.57 9.89 -3.40
CA ILE A 305 -9.72 10.65 -2.89
C ILE A 305 -10.22 11.62 -3.96
N TRP A 306 -9.33 12.37 -4.59
CA TRP A 306 -9.71 13.47 -5.48
C TRP A 306 -10.12 13.00 -6.88
N ALA A 307 -9.73 11.80 -7.29
CA ALA A 307 -10.29 11.13 -8.46
C ALA A 307 -11.83 10.96 -8.35
N LYS A 308 -12.38 10.80 -7.14
CA LYS A 308 -13.85 10.75 -6.89
C LYS A 308 -14.56 12.06 -7.24
N ALA A 309 -13.82 13.16 -7.28
CA ALA A 309 -14.28 14.48 -7.70
C ALA A 309 -13.92 14.81 -9.17
N CYS A 310 -13.49 13.82 -9.96
CA CYS A 310 -12.97 14.00 -11.32
C CYS A 310 -11.75 14.94 -11.38
N VAL A 311 -10.95 14.96 -10.32
CA VAL A 311 -9.72 15.75 -10.25
C VAL A 311 -8.52 14.82 -10.36
N GLU A 312 -7.64 15.10 -11.31
CA GLU A 312 -6.34 14.48 -11.51
C GLU A 312 -5.28 15.41 -10.93
N ILE A 313 -4.40 14.88 -10.08
CA ILE A 313 -3.29 15.64 -9.54
C ILE A 313 -2.05 15.38 -10.40
N GLU A 314 -1.49 16.46 -10.93
CA GLU A 314 -0.25 16.42 -11.70
C GLU A 314 0.92 16.76 -10.77
N TRP A 315 1.54 15.72 -10.24
CA TRP A 315 2.68 15.82 -9.34
C TRP A 315 3.97 16.17 -10.11
N GLN A 316 4.63 17.24 -9.68
CA GLN A 316 5.95 17.62 -10.18
C GLN A 316 7.06 16.93 -9.36
N ASP A 317 8.27 16.89 -9.92
CA ASP A 317 9.45 16.41 -9.19
C ASP A 317 9.70 17.22 -7.91
N PRO A 318 10.04 16.58 -6.78
CA PRO A 318 10.25 17.30 -5.53
C PRO A 318 11.36 18.36 -5.60
N VAL A 319 11.09 19.53 -5.04
CA VAL A 319 12.06 20.62 -4.86
C VAL A 319 12.65 20.57 -3.45
N TYR A 320 13.94 20.88 -3.32
CA TYR A 320 14.65 20.79 -2.04
C TYR A 320 15.01 22.17 -1.49
N VAL A 321 14.64 22.41 -0.23
CA VAL A 321 15.00 23.61 0.54
C VAL A 321 16.06 23.25 1.58
N ASN A 322 17.29 23.69 1.37
CA ASN A 322 18.42 23.44 2.27
C ASN A 322 18.39 24.38 3.50
N LYS A 323 17.36 24.26 4.32
CA LYS A 323 17.19 25.00 5.57
C LYS A 323 16.67 24.07 6.67
N PRO A 324 17.57 23.33 7.36
CA PRO A 324 17.19 22.30 8.31
C PRO A 324 16.36 22.82 9.51
N GLY A 325 16.39 24.12 9.78
CA GLY A 325 15.53 24.76 10.77
C GLY A 325 14.03 24.60 10.51
N TYR A 326 13.62 24.36 9.26
CA TYR A 326 12.21 24.11 8.91
C TYR A 326 11.77 22.66 9.05
N LYS A 327 12.67 21.72 9.39
CA LYS A 327 12.29 20.31 9.61
C LYS A 327 11.36 20.14 10.81
N THR A 328 11.48 21.01 11.81
CA THR A 328 10.65 21.00 13.01
C THR A 328 10.04 22.38 13.17
N ILE A 329 8.71 22.46 13.07
CA ILE A 329 7.99 23.73 13.19
C ILE A 329 7.27 23.77 14.52
N GLU A 330 7.50 24.83 15.30
CA GLU A 330 6.72 25.08 16.52
C GLU A 330 5.37 25.72 16.16
N LYS A 331 4.27 25.08 16.57
CA LYS A 331 2.95 25.72 16.59
C LYS A 331 2.85 26.43 17.95
N VAL A 332 2.75 27.77 17.92
CA VAL A 332 2.67 28.61 19.12
C VAL A 332 1.45 29.53 19.04
N GLU A 333 0.65 29.64 20.11
CA GLU A 333 -0.52 30.56 20.20
C GLU A 333 -0.19 32.06 20.09
N ALA A 334 1.07 32.46 19.95
CA ALA A 334 1.38 33.87 19.79
C ALA A 334 1.01 34.35 18.37
N ALA A 335 0.72 35.64 18.21
CA ALA A 335 0.29 36.27 16.94
C ALA A 335 1.26 36.03 15.74
N ASP A 336 2.42 35.46 16.04
CA ASP A 336 3.62 35.18 15.28
C ASP A 336 4.06 33.70 15.30
N GLY A 337 3.31 32.75 15.89
CA GLY A 337 3.56 31.30 15.71
C GLY A 337 3.30 30.81 14.28
N VAL A 338 2.69 31.68 13.46
CA VAL A 338 2.56 31.53 12.01
C VAL A 338 3.78 32.09 11.26
N THR A 339 4.78 32.68 11.94
CA THR A 339 5.90 33.37 11.27
C THR A 339 6.86 32.38 10.63
N GLU A 340 7.18 31.26 11.28
CA GLU A 340 8.02 30.22 10.67
C GLU A 340 7.29 29.56 9.50
N LEU A 341 5.99 29.25 9.65
CA LEU A 341 5.13 28.77 8.57
C LEU A 341 5.04 29.78 7.40
N ARG A 342 4.87 31.08 7.70
CA ARG A 342 4.84 32.17 6.72
C ARG A 342 6.20 32.42 6.06
N SER A 343 7.29 32.14 6.76
CA SER A 343 8.65 32.27 6.24
C SER A 343 8.97 31.09 5.33
N LEU A 344 8.62 29.86 5.74
CA LEU A 344 8.80 28.66 4.95
C LEU A 344 8.08 28.75 3.60
N LYS A 345 6.82 29.18 3.59
CA LYS A 345 6.09 29.38 2.31
C LYS A 345 6.69 30.49 1.42
N GLY A 346 7.56 31.34 1.96
CA GLY A 346 8.28 32.39 1.23
C GLY A 346 9.68 31.95 0.79
N GLU A 347 10.12 30.74 1.16
CA GLU A 347 11.41 30.16 0.72
C GLU A 347 11.37 29.68 -0.72
N VAL A 348 10.18 29.29 -1.15
CA VAL A 348 9.85 28.99 -2.53
C VAL A 348 8.76 29.97 -2.89
N ASP A 349 9.09 31.08 -3.55
CA ASP A 349 8.01 31.96 -4.01
C ASP A 349 8.31 32.81 -5.25
N GLU A 350 7.20 33.07 -5.95
CA GLU A 350 6.92 34.25 -6.78
C GLU A 350 7.71 34.43 -8.09
N LYS A 351 7.34 33.67 -9.14
CA LYS A 351 7.12 34.20 -10.51
C LYS A 351 6.37 33.20 -11.40
N GLY A 352 5.06 33.08 -11.15
CA GLY A 352 4.01 33.05 -12.17
C GLY A 352 4.19 32.31 -13.51
N GLU A 353 4.97 31.23 -13.57
CA GLU A 353 5.07 30.40 -14.78
C GLU A 353 4.45 29.01 -14.55
N ASN A 354 4.53 28.46 -13.33
CA ASN A 354 3.93 27.17 -12.98
C ASN A 354 2.74 27.38 -12.03
N GLU A 355 1.53 27.09 -12.51
CA GLU A 355 0.28 27.22 -11.78
C GLU A 355 0.04 26.02 -10.84
N CYS A 356 0.99 25.75 -9.91
CA CYS A 356 0.98 24.57 -9.05
C CYS A 356 0.83 24.93 -7.56
N ILE A 357 0.06 24.12 -6.83
CA ILE A 357 -0.03 24.18 -5.37
C ILE A 357 1.28 23.65 -4.79
N GLU A 358 1.95 24.42 -3.95
CA GLU A 358 3.16 23.93 -3.27
C GLU A 358 2.81 23.22 -1.97
N VAL A 359 3.33 22.01 -1.80
CA VAL A 359 3.12 21.16 -0.62
C VAL A 359 4.46 20.95 0.08
N PHE A 360 4.63 21.59 1.23
CA PHE A 360 5.84 21.48 2.05
C PHE A 360 5.74 20.32 3.04
N PHE A 361 6.73 19.46 3.02
CA PHE A 361 6.86 18.34 3.96
C PHE A 361 7.83 18.71 5.07
N VAL A 362 7.38 18.67 6.33
CA VAL A 362 8.21 18.87 7.51
C VAL A 362 8.29 17.58 8.33
N SER A 363 9.34 17.37 9.12
CA SER A 363 9.45 16.14 9.91
C SER A 363 8.36 16.05 10.98
N LYS A 364 8.08 17.15 11.69
CA LYS A 364 7.06 17.20 12.74
C LYS A 364 6.64 18.62 13.10
N PHE A 365 5.42 18.73 13.66
CA PHE A 365 5.00 19.89 14.43
C PHE A 365 5.29 19.71 15.92
N VAL A 366 5.91 20.70 16.55
CA VAL A 366 6.10 20.76 18.01
C VAL A 366 4.95 21.55 18.61
N LYS A 367 4.21 20.90 19.51
CA LYS A 367 3.04 21.46 20.22
C LYS A 367 3.52 22.25 21.45
N THR A 368 3.05 23.48 21.65
CA THR A 368 3.32 24.24 22.88
C THR A 368 2.09 24.30 23.79
N ASN A 369 2.32 24.45 25.10
CA ASN A 369 1.25 24.49 26.09
C ASN A 369 0.39 25.76 25.90
N GLY A 370 -0.86 25.59 25.46
CA GLY A 370 -1.83 26.68 25.30
C GLY A 370 -2.69 26.56 24.05
N ASP A 371 -2.25 25.81 23.03
CA ASP A 371 -2.87 25.79 21.70
C ASP A 371 -4.35 25.31 21.70
N ASN A 372 -5.25 26.26 21.42
CA ASN A 372 -6.65 26.03 21.05
C ASN A 372 -6.88 26.12 19.53
N HIS A 373 -5.88 26.55 18.75
CA HIS A 373 -5.92 26.55 17.28
C HIS A 373 -5.03 25.43 16.71
N GLY A 374 -5.66 24.41 16.12
CA GLY A 374 -5.03 23.56 15.10
C GLY A 374 -4.16 22.41 15.61
N ARG A 375 -4.77 21.48 16.35
CA ARG A 375 -4.18 20.22 16.87
C ARG A 375 -3.94 19.14 15.79
N GLY A 376 -3.88 19.50 14.51
CA GLY A 376 -3.73 18.58 13.37
C GLY A 376 -2.33 18.58 12.75
N ASP A 377 -2.04 17.59 11.93
CA ASP A 377 -0.72 17.35 11.31
C ASP A 377 -0.56 17.98 9.91
N GLY A 378 -1.46 18.90 9.56
CA GLY A 378 -1.46 19.69 8.34
C GLY A 378 -1.86 21.15 8.57
N THR A 379 -1.63 21.99 7.57
CA THR A 379 -2.23 23.33 7.45
C THR A 379 -2.18 23.85 6.01
N THR A 380 -3.25 24.51 5.58
CA THR A 380 -3.35 25.17 4.27
C THR A 380 -3.41 26.69 4.39
N PHE A 381 -2.69 27.38 3.49
CA PHE A 381 -2.70 28.83 3.35
C PHE A 381 -3.30 29.23 2.00
N GLY A 382 -4.43 29.92 2.04
CA GLY A 382 -5.18 30.29 0.83
C GLY A 382 -6.03 29.13 0.30
N GLY A 383 -6.80 29.37 -0.74
CA GLY A 383 -7.65 28.36 -1.37
C GLY A 383 -8.19 28.84 -2.71
N GLY A 384 -8.40 27.91 -3.65
CA GLY A 384 -8.96 28.16 -4.97
C GLY A 384 -8.04 28.91 -5.95
N THR A 385 -6.74 29.05 -5.63
CA THR A 385 -5.74 29.78 -6.44
C THR A 385 -4.36 29.09 -6.41
N ALA A 386 -3.55 29.19 -7.46
CA ALA A 386 -2.20 28.61 -7.53
C ALA A 386 -1.22 29.15 -6.48
N SER A 387 -1.58 30.24 -5.81
CA SER A 387 -0.84 30.73 -4.64
C SER A 387 -1.15 29.98 -3.35
N ALA A 388 -2.05 28.99 -3.37
CA ALA A 388 -2.30 28.14 -2.22
C ALA A 388 -1.05 27.35 -1.86
N LYS A 389 -0.74 27.30 -0.57
CA LYS A 389 0.42 26.57 -0.03
C LYS A 389 -0.07 25.63 1.06
N VAL A 390 0.39 24.39 1.03
CA VAL A 390 0.04 23.36 2.00
C VAL A 390 1.29 22.97 2.76
N ILE A 391 1.17 22.74 4.07
CA ILE A 391 2.28 22.26 4.90
C ILE A 391 1.79 21.05 5.69
N VAL A 392 2.46 19.91 5.53
CA VAL A 392 2.12 18.63 6.17
C VAL A 392 3.33 18.03 6.88
N SER A 393 3.05 17.22 7.90
CA SER A 393 4.06 16.57 8.74
C SER A 393 4.27 15.10 8.35
N ASP A 394 5.53 14.69 8.15
CA ASP A 394 5.92 13.29 7.96
C ASP A 394 5.51 12.42 9.17
N ALA A 395 5.59 12.97 10.39
CA ALA A 395 5.20 12.27 11.61
C ALA A 395 3.72 11.90 11.69
N ALA A 396 2.87 12.45 10.81
CA ALA A 396 1.45 12.08 10.76
C ALA A 396 1.24 10.58 10.49
N ILE A 397 2.13 9.96 9.71
CA ILE A 397 2.06 8.51 9.42
C ILE A 397 2.65 7.67 10.56
N ALA A 398 3.54 8.23 11.38
CA ALA A 398 4.23 7.51 12.45
C ALA A 398 3.41 7.40 13.75
N ASP A 399 2.45 8.32 13.97
CA ASP A 399 1.62 8.36 15.18
C ASP A 399 0.34 7.51 15.02
N CYS A 400 0.47 6.20 15.29
CA CYS A 400 -0.58 5.30 15.79
C CYS A 400 -1.88 5.02 14.97
N ASP A 401 -1.99 5.36 13.68
CA ASP A 401 -3.21 5.03 12.91
C ASP A 401 -2.89 4.64 11.44
N PRO A 402 -3.23 3.42 10.98
CA PRO A 402 -3.10 3.03 9.57
C PRO A 402 -3.96 3.88 8.61
N ASP A 403 -4.86 4.73 9.11
CA ASP A 403 -5.71 5.65 8.33
C ASP A 403 -5.30 7.14 8.43
N ALA A 404 -4.11 7.46 8.95
CA ALA A 404 -3.58 8.84 9.04
C ALA A 404 -3.04 9.40 7.71
N ASP A 405 -3.16 8.64 6.62
CA ASP A 405 -2.71 8.99 5.27
C ASP A 405 -3.57 10.08 4.58
N GLY A 406 -4.75 10.41 5.13
CA GLY A 406 -5.69 11.38 4.56
C GLY A 406 -5.38 12.86 4.82
N VAL A 407 -4.33 13.18 5.59
CA VAL A 407 -3.99 14.58 5.97
C VAL A 407 -3.70 15.44 4.74
N LEU A 408 -2.89 14.97 3.80
CA LEU A 408 -2.60 15.74 2.60
C LEU A 408 -3.85 15.92 1.74
N ALA A 409 -4.68 14.89 1.63
CA ALA A 409 -5.91 14.97 0.86
C ALA A 409 -6.86 16.06 1.41
N HIS A 410 -7.03 16.13 2.74
CA HIS A 410 -7.79 17.18 3.42
C HIS A 410 -7.28 18.58 3.09
N GLU A 411 -5.97 18.80 3.25
CA GLU A 411 -5.35 20.10 3.01
C GLU A 411 -5.41 20.50 1.52
N LEU A 412 -5.28 19.54 0.61
CA LEU A 412 -5.50 19.78 -0.82
C LEU A 412 -6.94 20.19 -1.12
N GLY A 413 -7.94 19.69 -0.39
CA GLY A 413 -9.33 20.14 -0.50
C GLY A 413 -9.47 21.64 -0.22
N HIS A 414 -8.83 22.10 0.85
CA HIS A 414 -8.72 23.53 1.16
C HIS A 414 -8.00 24.31 0.07
N ALA A 415 -6.87 23.79 -0.43
CA ALA A 415 -6.10 24.44 -1.47
C ALA A 415 -6.91 24.57 -2.79
N MET A 416 -7.74 23.58 -3.09
CA MET A 416 -8.64 23.58 -4.26
C MET A 416 -9.89 24.47 -4.09
N GLY A 417 -10.16 24.94 -2.88
CA GLY A 417 -11.17 25.97 -2.61
C GLY A 417 -12.38 25.50 -1.78
N ASP A 418 -12.34 24.30 -1.21
CA ASP A 418 -13.32 23.89 -0.22
C ASP A 418 -12.96 24.45 1.15
N CYS A 419 -13.82 25.26 1.74
CA CYS A 419 -13.58 25.86 3.05
C CYS A 419 -14.39 25.17 4.17
N GLU A 420 -15.16 24.14 3.83
CA GLU A 420 -16.03 23.47 4.79
C GLU A 420 -15.32 22.30 5.48
N HIS A 421 -15.71 22.03 6.72
CA HIS A 421 -15.23 20.91 7.53
C HIS A 421 -16.39 19.95 7.75
N THR A 422 -16.73 19.20 6.71
CA THR A 422 -17.85 18.27 6.74
C THR A 422 -17.50 17.03 7.56
N ASP A 423 -18.40 16.64 8.47
CA ASP A 423 -18.25 15.40 9.23
C ASP A 423 -18.36 14.17 8.31
N ASP A 424 -17.61 13.12 8.64
CA ASP A 424 -17.59 11.82 7.95
C ASP A 424 -17.07 11.85 6.49
N THR A 425 -16.39 12.90 6.07
CA THR A 425 -15.73 13.03 4.76
C THR A 425 -14.24 13.33 4.91
N VAL A 426 -13.49 13.37 3.80
CA VAL A 426 -12.07 13.77 3.81
C VAL A 426 -11.87 15.16 4.44
N MET A 427 -12.89 16.02 4.40
CA MET A 427 -12.83 17.36 4.99
C MET A 427 -13.08 17.39 6.51
N LYS A 428 -13.27 16.23 7.15
CA LYS A 428 -13.31 16.12 8.62
C LYS A 428 -11.94 16.52 9.20
N PRO A 429 -11.87 17.47 10.16
CA PRO A 429 -10.61 17.81 10.79
C PRO A 429 -10.03 16.62 11.57
N THR A 430 -8.71 16.42 11.50
CA THR A 430 -8.02 15.42 12.34
C THR A 430 -8.23 15.74 13.82
N GLY A 431 -8.81 14.80 14.58
CA GLY A 431 -9.02 14.92 16.02
C GLY A 431 -7.82 14.42 16.84
N ASN A 432 -7.56 15.03 18.01
CA ASN A 432 -6.49 14.59 18.92
C ASN A 432 -6.97 13.48 19.89
N PRO A 433 -6.24 12.38 20.11
CA PRO A 433 -6.59 11.41 21.14
C PRO A 433 -5.80 11.52 22.46
N PRO A 434 -6.26 10.85 23.52
CA PRO A 434 -5.41 9.89 24.22
C PRO A 434 -5.59 8.46 23.66
N ASN A 435 -6.75 8.16 23.06
CA ASN A 435 -7.02 6.95 22.27
C ASN A 435 -7.67 7.32 20.92
N CYS A 436 -6.97 7.17 19.79
CA CYS A 436 -7.34 7.59 18.41
C CYS A 436 -8.84 7.49 18.06
N PRO A 437 -9.55 8.62 17.80
CA PRO A 437 -10.73 8.56 16.93
C PRO A 437 -10.95 9.85 16.10
N GLY A 438 -10.71 9.79 14.79
CA GLY A 438 -11.10 10.82 13.81
C GLY A 438 -9.96 11.19 12.87
N GLN A 439 -9.52 10.29 11.97
CA GLN A 439 -10.12 9.96 10.67
C GLN A 439 -10.27 11.17 9.73
N ASN A 440 -9.55 11.16 8.62
CA ASN A 440 -10.00 11.73 7.35
C ASN A 440 -10.57 10.58 6.52
N PRO A 441 -11.88 10.30 6.60
CA PRO A 441 -12.53 9.32 5.75
C PRO A 441 -12.15 9.52 4.29
N SER A 442 -12.02 8.45 3.53
CA SER A 442 -11.82 8.55 2.07
C SER A 442 -13.08 8.98 1.31
N LYS A 443 -14.16 9.32 2.02
CA LYS A 443 -15.45 9.72 1.45
C LYS A 443 -15.41 11.18 1.01
N VAL A 444 -15.99 11.45 -0.16
CA VAL A 444 -16.18 12.81 -0.68
C VAL A 444 -17.68 13.06 -0.87
N SER A 445 -18.18 14.22 -0.45
CA SER A 445 -19.58 14.65 -0.59
C SER A 445 -19.83 15.35 -1.93
N SER A 446 -21.09 15.45 -2.35
CA SER A 446 -21.47 16.19 -3.56
C SER A 446 -21.13 17.68 -3.48
N ASP A 447 -21.16 18.26 -2.29
CA ASP A 447 -20.86 19.68 -2.07
C ASP A 447 -19.35 19.94 -2.17
N GLU A 448 -18.54 19.01 -1.64
CA GLU A 448 -17.07 19.02 -1.76
C GLU A 448 -16.64 18.91 -3.23
N ILE A 449 -17.24 17.97 -3.99
CA ILE A 449 -17.01 17.83 -5.44
C ILE A 449 -17.32 19.16 -6.15
N ALA A 450 -18.45 19.78 -5.83
CA ALA A 450 -18.86 21.03 -6.44
C ALA A 450 -17.97 22.21 -6.03
N ALA A 451 -17.36 22.18 -4.84
CA ALA A 451 -16.45 23.21 -4.36
C ALA A 451 -15.10 23.14 -5.08
N VAL A 452 -14.46 21.96 -5.09
CA VAL A 452 -13.13 21.78 -5.70
C VAL A 452 -13.16 21.94 -7.22
N GLN A 453 -14.26 21.56 -7.89
CA GLN A 453 -14.40 21.76 -9.34
C GLN A 453 -14.64 23.23 -9.73
N LYS A 454 -15.00 24.12 -8.80
CA LYS A 454 -15.19 25.55 -9.10
C LYS A 454 -13.91 26.38 -8.98
N GLY A 455 -12.85 25.83 -8.39
CA GLY A 455 -11.58 26.51 -8.23
C GLY A 455 -10.97 26.94 -9.57
N ALA A 456 -10.46 28.18 -9.64
CA ALA A 456 -9.80 28.72 -10.84
C ALA A 456 -8.51 27.97 -11.21
N LEU A 457 -8.01 27.16 -10.28
CA LEU A 457 -6.85 26.28 -10.38
C LEU A 457 -7.04 25.06 -11.25
N VAL A 458 -8.27 24.56 -11.31
CA VAL A 458 -8.52 23.22 -11.84
C VAL A 458 -8.90 23.32 -13.30
N LYS A 459 -7.93 23.07 -14.18
CA LYS A 459 -8.07 23.21 -15.64
C LYS A 459 -8.71 21.97 -16.25
N LEU A 460 -9.49 22.14 -17.32
CA LEU A 460 -9.94 20.99 -18.10
C LEU A 460 -8.73 20.27 -18.70
N LYS A 461 -8.73 18.94 -18.65
CA LYS A 461 -7.76 18.09 -19.34
C LYS A 461 -7.97 18.29 -20.85
N ASP A 462 -7.01 18.97 -21.48
CA ASP A 462 -6.90 19.24 -22.92
C ASP A 462 -8.18 19.78 -23.62
N PRO A 463 -8.35 21.11 -23.77
CA PRO A 463 -9.58 21.70 -24.33
C PRO A 463 -9.82 21.41 -25.81
N LYS A 464 -8.98 20.59 -26.46
CA LYS A 464 -8.98 20.29 -27.90
C LYS A 464 -9.37 18.85 -28.25
N GLU A 465 -9.46 17.92 -27.31
CA GLU A 465 -10.13 16.65 -27.58
C GLU A 465 -11.63 16.92 -27.60
N GLU A 466 -12.10 17.37 -28.77
CA GLU A 466 -13.49 17.33 -29.15
C GLU A 466 -14.03 15.95 -28.76
N CYS A 467 -15.07 15.92 -27.93
CA CYS A 467 -16.09 14.89 -27.98
C CYS A 467 -16.64 14.88 -29.41
N CYS A 468 -15.91 14.28 -30.33
CA CYS A 468 -16.14 14.42 -31.75
C CYS A 468 -17.36 13.58 -32.12
N SER A 469 -18.50 14.25 -32.35
CA SER A 469 -19.67 13.78 -33.12
C SER A 469 -20.38 12.53 -32.57
N SER A 470 -21.70 12.57 -32.40
CA SER A 470 -22.61 12.57 -33.55
C SER A 470 -24.02 13.09 -33.20
N PRO A 471 -24.84 13.37 -34.23
CA PRO A 471 -25.97 14.30 -34.19
C PRO A 471 -27.24 13.68 -33.62
N ASP A 472 -27.99 14.46 -32.84
CA ASP A 472 -29.39 14.83 -33.11
C ASP A 472 -29.89 15.85 -32.07
#